data_AF-A0AAE1VRG0-F1
#
_entry.id   AF-A0AAE1VRG0-F1
#
_cell.length_a   1.000
_cell.length_b   1.000
_cell.length_c   1.000
_cell.angle_alpha   90.00
_cell.angle_beta   90.00
_cell.angle_gamma   90.00
#
_symmetry.space_group_name_H-M   'P 1'
#
loop_
_entity.id
_entity.type
_entity.pdbx_description
1 polymer ?
#
loop_
_entity_poly.entity_id
_entity_poly.type
_entity_poly.pdbx_seq_one_letter_code
_entity_poly.pdbx_strand_id
1 'polypeptide(L)'
;MGAGGNMSAPTTKKPLQRVPISKPPFTLSDIKKVIPHTAFSDLSYAPSWPAYWIVQGCVCTGIWVIAHECGHQAFSDYPWINDTVGLILHSALLTPYFSWKYSHRRHHSNTGSLERDENYVPKYKSQLRWYTKVYANNPLGRLFMLAFTLTAGLHLYFAINIAGRPYGRFASHYDPYSPIYSDRERLQIFISDVGVIATSYVLYHVAITQGLTWLVCIYGVPLLIVNAFIVLITFLHHTHPSLPHYDSYEWNWLKGALATVDRDYGVLNNIFHHIADTHVVHHLFPAIPHYHATEATKAVKPLLGEFYQFDGTPFYKAMWRDFKECIYVETDEGSQHKGVFCVGSGRVSGYPAKISAPPPHSWLVDFVGSSMANIGGTFILLRMRLRFGKKMNQESSPHPQQNPPRRNNEPPSSSSMPTLVDTSPLPPSTQVVGEPSQSEGPTIMTASFIRH
;
A
#
# COMPACT_ATOMS: atom_id res chain seq x y z
N MET A 1 5.29 77.80 -48.52
CA MET A 1 6.69 78.13 -48.15
C MET A 1 6.83 77.95 -46.64
N GLY A 2 7.90 77.28 -46.18
CA GLY A 2 8.19 77.01 -44.76
C GLY A 2 8.10 75.52 -44.41
N ALA A 3 9.02 74.69 -44.90
CA ALA A 3 10.29 74.31 -44.24
C ALA A 3 10.08 73.28 -43.13
N GLY A 4 10.30 72.00 -43.49
CA GLY A 4 10.32 70.87 -42.58
C GLY A 4 11.59 70.85 -41.73
N GLY A 5 11.42 70.56 -40.44
CA GLY A 5 12.49 70.21 -39.52
C GLY A 5 12.25 68.80 -38.99
N ASN A 6 12.86 67.80 -39.64
CA ASN A 6 12.94 66.44 -39.11
C ASN A 6 14.03 66.44 -38.02
N MET A 7 13.64 66.50 -36.74
CA MET A 7 14.58 66.26 -35.64
C MET A 7 14.78 64.75 -35.47
N SER A 8 15.87 64.24 -36.02
CA SER A 8 16.39 62.92 -35.66
C SER A 8 16.90 62.96 -34.22
N ALA A 9 16.16 62.34 -33.29
CA ALA A 9 16.62 62.12 -31.93
C ALA A 9 17.88 61.21 -31.95
N PRO A 10 18.97 61.56 -31.26
CA PRO A 10 20.14 60.70 -31.19
C PRO A 10 19.82 59.52 -30.27
N THR A 11 19.66 58.32 -30.83
CA THR A 11 19.70 57.07 -30.05
C THR A 11 21.12 56.85 -29.53
N THR A 12 21.40 57.38 -28.34
CA THR A 12 22.58 57.04 -27.55
C THR A 12 22.42 55.60 -27.06
N LYS A 13 22.91 54.63 -27.84
CA LYS A 13 23.12 53.26 -27.33
C LYS A 13 24.15 53.37 -26.21
N LYS A 14 23.69 53.30 -24.95
CA LYS A 14 24.59 53.21 -23.79
C LYS A 14 25.54 52.03 -24.02
N PRO A 15 26.86 52.23 -23.98
CA PRO A 15 27.80 51.13 -24.15
C PRO A 15 27.54 50.10 -23.04
N LEU A 16 27.44 48.82 -23.41
CA LEU A 16 27.30 47.74 -22.44
C LEU A 16 28.51 47.77 -21.51
N GLN A 17 28.28 48.11 -20.26
CA GLN A 17 29.32 48.19 -19.25
C GLN A 17 29.69 46.75 -18.85
N ARG A 18 30.97 46.39 -19.06
CA ARG A 18 31.47 45.07 -18.66
C ARG A 18 31.44 44.96 -17.13
N VAL A 19 31.18 43.75 -16.65
CA VAL A 19 31.25 43.44 -15.22
C VAL A 19 32.67 43.74 -14.68
N PRO A 20 32.80 44.24 -13.44
CA PRO A 20 34.10 44.46 -12.82
C PRO A 20 34.93 43.17 -12.74
N ILE A 21 36.23 43.27 -13.01
CA ILE A 21 37.18 42.12 -12.97
C ILE A 21 37.88 42.03 -11.60
N SER A 22 37.76 43.06 -10.76
CA SER A 22 38.30 43.06 -9.40
C SER A 22 37.57 42.08 -8.49
N LYS A 23 38.30 41.52 -7.52
CA LYS A 23 37.71 40.66 -6.49
C LYS A 23 36.61 41.45 -5.75
N PRO A 24 35.38 40.93 -5.66
CA PRO A 24 34.30 41.65 -5.00
C PRO A 24 34.63 41.91 -3.52
N PRO A 25 34.21 43.05 -2.96
CA PRO A 25 34.48 43.43 -1.56
C PRO A 25 33.63 42.66 -0.54
N PHE A 26 32.85 41.69 -1.01
CA PHE A 26 31.98 40.85 -0.21
C PHE A 26 32.29 39.39 -0.47
N THR A 27 32.06 38.56 0.54
CA THR A 27 32.15 37.11 0.43
C THR A 27 30.81 36.49 0.05
N LEU A 28 30.81 35.22 -0.32
CA LEU A 28 29.58 34.45 -0.48
C LEU A 28 28.74 34.42 0.81
N SER A 29 29.41 34.52 1.97
CA SER A 29 28.76 34.59 3.29
C SER A 29 27.99 35.90 3.46
N ASP A 30 28.56 37.01 3.00
CA ASP A 30 27.91 38.32 3.10
C ASP A 30 26.66 38.37 2.22
N ILE A 31 26.72 37.82 1.01
CA ILE A 31 25.53 37.67 0.14
C ILE A 31 24.44 36.85 0.85
N LYS A 32 24.80 35.72 1.46
CA LYS A 32 23.84 34.85 2.18
C LYS A 32 23.14 35.58 3.35
N LYS A 33 23.80 36.53 4.01
CA LYS A 33 23.21 37.33 5.09
C LYS A 33 22.19 38.36 4.61
N VAL A 34 22.32 38.84 3.36
CA VAL A 34 21.41 39.86 2.79
C VAL A 34 20.20 39.22 2.10
N ILE A 35 20.27 37.93 1.75
CA ILE A 35 19.08 37.18 1.36
C ILE A 35 18.19 37.15 2.61
N PRO A 36 17.00 37.78 2.59
CA PRO A 36 16.12 37.76 3.75
C PRO A 36 15.90 36.30 4.11
N HIS A 37 16.37 35.89 5.29
CA HIS A 37 15.89 34.67 5.92
C HIS A 37 14.38 34.84 5.99
N THR A 38 13.65 34.06 5.19
CA THR A 38 12.22 34.20 4.99
C THR A 38 11.51 34.45 6.32
N ALA A 39 10.52 35.34 6.32
CA ALA A 39 9.76 35.90 7.45
C ALA A 39 9.08 34.89 8.42
N PHE A 40 9.48 33.62 8.41
CA PHE A 40 9.05 32.55 9.29
C PHE A 40 9.89 32.42 10.57
N SER A 41 10.93 33.24 10.77
CA SER A 41 11.70 33.26 12.03
C SER A 41 10.85 33.71 13.22
N ASP A 42 9.74 34.41 12.97
CA ASP A 42 8.84 34.81 14.03
C ASP A 42 7.87 33.66 14.31
N LEU A 43 8.18 32.91 15.37
CA LEU A 43 7.28 31.98 16.05
C LEU A 43 5.99 32.68 16.59
N SER A 44 5.79 33.96 16.28
CA SER A 44 4.61 34.78 16.62
C SER A 44 3.32 34.29 15.97
N TYR A 45 3.41 33.39 14.99
CA TYR A 45 2.28 32.71 14.35
C TYR A 45 1.92 31.35 15.00
N ALA A 46 2.32 31.09 16.24
CA ALA A 46 2.14 29.81 16.94
C ALA A 46 0.75 29.16 16.82
N PRO A 47 -0.39 29.89 16.85
CA PRO A 47 -1.72 29.28 16.66
C PRO A 47 -2.06 28.89 15.21
N SER A 48 -1.41 29.50 14.22
CA SER A 48 -1.66 29.21 12.80
C SER A 48 -1.02 27.91 12.32
N TRP A 49 0.05 27.47 12.98
CA TRP A 49 0.79 26.27 12.61
C TRP A 49 -0.05 24.99 12.70
N PRO A 50 -0.78 24.69 13.81
CA PRO A 50 -1.68 23.54 13.84
C PRO A 50 -2.75 23.56 12.74
N ALA A 51 -3.35 24.73 12.47
CA ALA A 51 -4.34 24.87 11.42
C ALA A 51 -3.72 24.60 10.03
N TYR A 52 -2.56 25.19 9.75
CA TYR A 52 -1.79 24.93 8.53
C TYR A 52 -1.45 23.44 8.40
N TRP A 53 -0.94 22.81 9.45
CA TRP A 53 -0.55 21.40 9.43
C TRP A 53 -1.73 20.48 9.12
N ILE A 54 -2.86 20.69 9.78
CA ILE A 54 -4.08 19.91 9.57
C ILE A 54 -4.57 20.08 8.13
N VAL A 55 -4.70 21.33 7.66
CA VAL A 55 -5.19 21.60 6.30
C VAL A 55 -4.23 21.03 5.24
N GLN A 56 -2.93 21.32 5.37
CA GLN A 56 -1.91 20.81 4.44
C GLN A 56 -1.86 19.28 4.44
N GLY A 57 -1.90 18.66 5.61
CA GLY A 57 -1.89 17.19 5.75
C GLY A 57 -3.13 16.56 5.12
N CYS A 58 -4.32 17.12 5.32
CA CYS A 58 -5.54 16.63 4.68
C CYS A 58 -5.49 16.78 3.15
N VAL A 59 -5.05 17.94 2.63
CA VAL A 59 -4.91 18.14 1.18
C VAL A 59 -3.89 17.17 0.58
N CYS A 60 -2.73 16.98 1.23
CA CYS A 60 -1.74 16.00 0.79
C CYS A 60 -2.24 14.55 0.89
N THR A 61 -3.17 14.25 1.81
CA THR A 61 -3.84 12.95 1.86
C THR A 61 -4.69 12.74 0.60
N GLY A 62 -5.43 13.76 0.15
CA GLY A 62 -6.13 13.72 -1.13
C GLY A 62 -5.18 13.47 -2.31
N ILE A 63 -4.04 14.16 -2.35
CA ILE A 63 -2.97 13.92 -3.35
C ILE A 63 -2.47 12.47 -3.29
N TRP A 64 -2.28 11.92 -2.10
CA TRP A 64 -1.90 10.52 -1.93
C TRP A 64 -2.96 9.57 -2.50
N VAL A 65 -4.24 9.86 -2.29
CA VAL A 65 -5.37 9.09 -2.86
C VAL A 65 -5.35 9.15 -4.39
N ILE A 66 -5.05 10.30 -5.02
CA ILE A 66 -4.89 10.39 -6.49
C ILE A 66 -3.79 9.44 -7.00
N ALA A 67 -2.65 9.38 -6.30
CA ALA A 67 -1.58 8.46 -6.66
C ALA A 67 -1.95 6.99 -6.41
N HIS A 68 -2.78 6.70 -5.41
CA HIS A 68 -3.43 5.41 -5.22
C HIS A 68 -4.32 5.02 -6.41
N GLU A 69 -5.16 5.94 -6.91
CA GLU A 69 -5.99 5.72 -8.12
C GLU A 69 -5.14 5.42 -9.35
N CYS A 70 -3.98 6.07 -9.46
CA CYS A 70 -2.98 5.75 -10.47
C CYS A 70 -2.47 4.31 -10.32
N GLY A 71 -2.22 3.84 -9.09
CA GLY A 71 -1.85 2.45 -8.79
C GLY A 71 -2.85 1.42 -9.33
N HIS A 72 -4.14 1.72 -9.25
CA HIS A 72 -5.21 0.90 -9.83
C HIS A 72 -5.38 1.03 -11.34
N GLN A 73 -4.67 1.99 -11.96
CA GLN A 73 -4.83 2.35 -13.36
C GLN A 73 -6.23 2.90 -13.68
N ALA A 74 -6.84 3.56 -12.69
CA ALA A 74 -8.18 4.14 -12.81
C ALA A 74 -8.15 5.63 -13.15
N PHE A 75 -7.09 6.35 -12.78
CA PHE A 75 -6.98 7.80 -12.95
C PHE A 75 -7.09 8.27 -14.42
N SER A 76 -6.39 7.59 -15.34
CA SER A 76 -6.35 7.87 -16.78
C SER A 76 -6.44 6.58 -17.60
N ASP A 77 -6.96 6.69 -18.82
CA ASP A 77 -7.01 5.60 -19.79
C ASP A 77 -5.63 5.13 -20.27
N TYR A 78 -4.58 5.92 -20.03
CA TYR A 78 -3.22 5.64 -20.45
C TYR A 78 -2.37 5.15 -19.27
N PRO A 79 -1.96 3.86 -19.27
CA PRO A 79 -1.22 3.29 -18.15
C PRO A 79 0.07 4.01 -17.79
N TRP A 80 0.79 4.52 -18.79
CA TRP A 80 2.04 5.25 -18.56
C TRP A 80 1.81 6.61 -17.88
N ILE A 81 0.66 7.26 -18.13
CA ILE A 81 0.28 8.51 -17.44
C ILE A 81 0.03 8.21 -15.97
N ASN A 82 -0.74 7.16 -15.68
CA ASN A 82 -0.99 6.71 -14.31
C ASN A 82 0.33 6.44 -13.59
N ASP A 83 1.21 5.65 -14.20
CA ASP A 83 2.47 5.28 -13.57
C ASP A 83 3.40 6.47 -13.35
N THR A 84 3.40 7.43 -14.27
CA THR A 84 4.20 8.66 -14.14
C THR A 84 3.66 9.57 -13.03
N VAL A 85 2.36 9.85 -13.04
CA VAL A 85 1.71 10.71 -12.02
C VAL A 85 1.82 10.06 -10.64
N GLY A 86 1.49 8.77 -10.54
CA GLY A 86 1.60 8.02 -9.31
C GLY A 86 3.03 8.01 -8.75
N LEU A 87 4.03 7.77 -9.60
CA LEU A 87 5.44 7.81 -9.19
C LEU A 87 5.83 9.18 -8.64
N ILE A 88 5.49 10.27 -9.32
CA ILE A 88 5.84 11.63 -8.88
C ILE A 88 5.17 11.95 -7.54
N LEU A 89 3.86 11.75 -7.45
CA LEU A 89 3.07 12.15 -6.29
C LEU A 89 3.39 11.31 -5.04
N HIS A 90 3.46 9.98 -5.16
CA HIS A 90 3.86 9.13 -4.04
C HIS A 90 5.32 9.35 -3.64
N SER A 91 6.26 9.53 -4.59
CA SER A 91 7.65 9.86 -4.22
C SER A 91 7.75 11.18 -3.48
N ALA A 92 6.97 12.20 -3.87
CA ALA A 92 6.92 13.49 -3.18
C ALA A 92 6.36 13.40 -1.76
N LEU A 93 5.63 12.32 -1.44
CA LEU A 93 5.09 11.99 -0.11
C LEU A 93 5.84 10.81 0.55
N LEU A 94 7.08 10.54 0.10
CA LEU A 94 7.95 9.48 0.62
C LEU A 94 7.31 8.08 0.65
N THR A 95 6.42 7.80 -0.31
CA THR A 95 5.82 6.49 -0.54
C THR A 95 6.46 5.85 -1.78
N PRO A 96 7.00 4.61 -1.71
CA PRO A 96 7.58 3.95 -2.87
C PRO A 96 6.48 3.44 -3.82
N TYR A 97 6.16 4.21 -4.86
CA TYR A 97 4.96 4.03 -5.70
C TYR A 97 4.72 2.63 -6.24
N PHE A 98 5.62 2.06 -7.04
CA PHE A 98 5.39 0.75 -7.66
C PHE A 98 5.39 -0.36 -6.63
N SER A 99 6.25 -0.24 -5.61
CA SER A 99 6.29 -1.14 -4.48
C SER A 99 4.95 -1.21 -3.76
N TRP A 100 4.39 -0.05 -3.40
CA TRP A 100 3.06 0.06 -2.82
C TRP A 100 1.97 -0.41 -3.78
N LYS A 101 2.01 -0.02 -5.06
CA LYS A 101 1.06 -0.44 -6.11
C LYS A 101 0.97 -1.97 -6.20
N TYR A 102 2.10 -2.66 -6.12
CA TYR A 102 2.16 -4.11 -6.25
C TYR A 102 1.70 -4.86 -5.00
N SER A 103 2.07 -4.41 -3.80
CA SER A 103 1.55 -4.99 -2.56
C SER A 103 0.07 -4.69 -2.40
N HIS A 104 -0.36 -3.48 -2.73
CA HIS A 104 -1.77 -3.07 -2.63
C HIS A 104 -2.68 -3.81 -3.63
N ARG A 105 -2.23 -4.05 -4.87
CA ARG A 105 -2.97 -4.91 -5.81
C ARG A 105 -3.17 -6.33 -5.27
N ARG A 106 -2.16 -6.88 -4.58
CA ARG A 106 -2.25 -8.20 -3.94
C ARG A 106 -3.21 -8.17 -2.75
N HIS A 107 -3.23 -7.10 -1.97
CA HIS A 107 -4.27 -6.85 -0.95
C HIS A 107 -5.66 -6.92 -1.56
N HIS A 108 -5.99 -6.11 -2.59
CA HIS A 108 -7.30 -6.17 -3.27
C HIS A 108 -7.67 -7.55 -3.85
N SER A 109 -6.68 -8.36 -4.19
CA SER A 109 -6.91 -9.70 -4.72
C SER A 109 -7.10 -10.75 -3.62
N ASN A 110 -6.73 -10.43 -2.37
CA ASN A 110 -6.69 -11.36 -1.23
C ASN A 110 -7.30 -10.78 0.06
N THR A 111 -8.07 -9.69 -0.02
CA THR A 111 -8.60 -8.97 1.15
C THR A 111 -9.27 -9.94 2.12
N GLY A 112 -8.95 -9.82 3.41
CA GLY A 112 -9.54 -10.65 4.47
C GLY A 112 -9.05 -12.10 4.53
N SER A 113 -8.11 -12.52 3.67
CA SER A 113 -7.43 -13.82 3.81
C SER A 113 -6.35 -13.73 4.89
N LEU A 114 -6.37 -14.64 5.86
CA LEU A 114 -5.36 -14.71 6.93
C LEU A 114 -3.97 -15.12 6.40
N GLU A 115 -3.91 -15.83 5.28
CA GLU A 115 -2.67 -16.36 4.73
C GLU A 115 -2.10 -15.51 3.59
N ARG A 116 -2.95 -14.79 2.84
CA ARG A 116 -2.54 -14.17 1.57
C ARG A 116 -2.65 -12.66 1.52
N ASP A 117 -3.44 -12.02 2.39
CA ASP A 117 -3.55 -10.56 2.41
C ASP A 117 -2.18 -9.90 2.69
N GLU A 118 -1.93 -8.73 2.11
CA GLU A 118 -0.66 -8.01 2.24
C GLU A 118 -0.72 -6.87 3.27
N ASN A 119 -1.88 -6.61 3.87
CA ASN A 119 -2.06 -5.44 4.71
C ASN A 119 -3.07 -5.69 5.85
N TYR A 120 -2.73 -5.21 7.05
CA TYR A 120 -3.51 -5.37 8.28
C TYR A 120 -3.95 -6.82 8.57
N VAL A 121 -3.08 -7.80 8.33
CA VAL A 121 -3.37 -9.20 8.64
C VAL A 121 -3.41 -9.39 10.17
N PRO A 122 -4.57 -9.69 10.77
CA PRO A 122 -4.67 -9.81 12.21
C PRO A 122 -3.93 -11.05 12.69
N LYS A 123 -3.42 -10.99 13.93
CA LYS A 123 -2.76 -12.13 14.58
C LYS A 123 -3.78 -12.94 15.37
N TYR A 124 -3.54 -14.24 15.50
CA TYR A 124 -4.34 -15.10 16.36
C TYR A 124 -4.12 -14.74 17.84
N LYS A 125 -5.14 -14.89 18.69
CA LYS A 125 -5.04 -14.64 20.14
C LYS A 125 -3.84 -15.35 20.77
N SER A 126 -3.58 -16.59 20.34
CA SER A 126 -2.51 -17.45 20.84
C SER A 126 -1.11 -16.86 20.66
N GLN A 127 -0.91 -15.97 19.68
CA GLN A 127 0.37 -15.32 19.34
C GLN A 127 0.61 -14.04 20.15
N LEU A 128 -0.44 -13.46 20.76
CA LEU A 128 -0.40 -12.14 21.40
C LEU A 128 -0.49 -12.20 22.94
N ARG A 129 -0.10 -13.32 23.57
CA ARG A 129 -0.29 -13.54 25.03
C ARG A 129 0.37 -12.48 25.93
N TRP A 130 1.51 -11.92 25.53
CA TRP A 130 2.20 -10.86 26.28
C TRP A 130 1.67 -9.47 25.91
N TYR A 131 1.43 -9.24 24.62
CA TYR A 131 0.97 -7.97 24.08
C TYR A 131 -0.42 -7.62 24.63
N THR A 132 -1.35 -8.57 24.65
CA THR A 132 -2.69 -8.41 25.22
C THR A 132 -2.66 -8.07 26.71
N LYS A 133 -1.73 -8.60 27.51
CA LYS A 133 -1.62 -8.27 28.95
C LYS A 133 -1.21 -6.81 29.18
N VAL A 134 -0.26 -6.30 28.38
CA VAL A 134 0.21 -4.91 28.47
C VAL A 134 -0.81 -3.94 27.86
N TYR A 135 -1.47 -4.35 26.78
CA TYR A 135 -2.38 -3.52 25.99
C TYR A 135 -3.82 -3.47 26.53
N ALA A 136 -4.37 -4.60 27.01
CA ALA A 136 -5.80 -4.70 27.32
C ALA A 136 -6.22 -3.93 28.60
N ASN A 137 -5.31 -3.68 29.53
CA ASN A 137 -5.61 -3.02 30.81
C ASN A 137 -4.86 -1.70 31.01
N ASN A 138 -4.17 -1.15 30.01
CA ASN A 138 -3.41 0.08 30.12
C ASN A 138 -3.89 1.15 29.11
N PRO A 139 -4.73 2.12 29.51
CA PRO A 139 -5.22 3.15 28.59
C PRO A 139 -4.11 4.05 28.03
N LEU A 140 -3.06 4.34 28.81
CA LEU A 140 -1.91 5.11 28.34
C LEU A 140 -1.07 4.31 27.34
N GLY A 141 -0.88 3.01 27.61
CA GLY A 141 -0.22 2.09 26.68
C GLY A 141 -0.97 2.01 25.34
N ARG A 142 -2.31 1.96 25.36
CA ARG A 142 -3.12 2.03 24.13
C ARG A 142 -2.94 3.34 23.39
N LEU A 143 -3.00 4.48 24.09
CA LEU A 143 -2.81 5.78 23.46
C LEU A 143 -1.42 5.88 22.78
N PHE A 144 -0.37 5.41 23.47
CA PHE A 144 0.97 5.34 22.91
C PHE A 144 1.04 4.45 21.66
N MET A 145 0.48 3.24 21.72
CA MET A 145 0.47 2.32 20.58
C MET A 145 -0.34 2.88 19.40
N LEU A 146 -1.46 3.57 19.67
CA LEU A 146 -2.25 4.23 18.63
C LEU A 146 -1.45 5.35 17.97
N ALA A 147 -0.84 6.23 18.77
CA ALA A 147 0.01 7.31 18.27
C ALA A 147 1.19 6.76 17.46
N PHE A 148 1.85 5.70 17.95
CA PHE A 148 2.94 5.02 17.26
C PHE A 148 2.47 4.41 15.93
N THR A 149 1.30 3.76 15.91
CA THR A 149 0.73 3.16 14.69
C THR A 149 0.42 4.24 13.66
N LEU A 150 -0.20 5.35 14.07
CA LEU A 150 -0.57 6.44 13.16
C LEU A 150 0.63 7.23 12.64
N THR A 151 1.76 7.25 13.36
CA THR A 151 2.94 8.04 12.95
C THR A 151 4.04 7.20 12.30
N ALA A 152 4.41 6.08 12.91
CA ALA A 152 5.48 5.20 12.44
C ALA A 152 4.98 3.99 11.64
N GLY A 153 3.69 3.63 11.75
CA GLY A 153 3.14 2.40 11.19
C GLY A 153 3.35 2.26 9.68
N LEU A 154 3.09 3.31 8.90
CA LEU A 154 3.28 3.28 7.44
C LEU A 154 4.75 3.03 7.05
N HIS A 155 5.69 3.72 7.69
CA HIS A 155 7.11 3.58 7.38
C HIS A 155 7.65 2.23 7.83
N LEU A 156 7.18 1.70 8.96
CA LEU A 156 7.53 0.34 9.41
C LEU A 156 6.89 -0.74 8.54
N TYR A 157 5.70 -0.49 7.99
CA TYR A 157 5.13 -1.35 6.96
C TYR A 157 6.05 -1.40 5.75
N PHE A 158 6.54 -0.26 5.26
CA PHE A 158 7.49 -0.27 4.14
C PHE A 158 8.85 -0.86 4.48
N ALA A 159 9.40 -0.55 5.64
CA ALA A 159 10.75 -0.98 6.01
C ALA A 159 10.82 -2.48 6.31
N ILE A 160 9.82 -3.01 7.05
CA ILE A 160 9.89 -4.36 7.65
C ILE A 160 8.58 -5.15 7.54
N ASN A 161 7.62 -4.70 6.72
CA ASN A 161 6.34 -5.37 6.48
C ASN A 161 5.54 -5.69 7.76
N ILE A 162 5.56 -4.80 8.76
CA ILE A 162 5.02 -5.07 10.11
C ILE A 162 3.53 -5.45 10.14
N ALA A 163 2.74 -4.91 9.20
CA ALA A 163 1.29 -5.14 9.10
C ALA A 163 0.90 -6.16 8.01
N GLY A 164 1.85 -6.64 7.21
CA GLY A 164 1.58 -7.60 6.15
C GLY A 164 1.62 -9.05 6.63
N ARG A 165 1.35 -9.99 5.71
CA ARG A 165 1.51 -11.41 5.98
C ARG A 165 2.97 -11.79 6.27
N PRO A 166 3.20 -12.86 7.05
CA PRO A 166 4.54 -13.42 7.21
C PRO A 166 5.04 -14.01 5.88
N TYR A 167 6.35 -13.87 5.66
CA TYR A 167 7.06 -14.49 4.55
C TYR A 167 8.16 -15.41 5.10
N GLY A 168 8.60 -16.40 4.31
CA GLY A 168 9.69 -17.31 4.69
C GLY A 168 11.07 -16.64 4.82
N ARG A 169 11.17 -15.36 4.48
CA ARG A 169 12.36 -14.52 4.63
C ARG A 169 11.94 -13.07 4.90
N PHE A 170 12.90 -12.22 5.24
CA PHE A 170 12.67 -10.80 5.47
C PHE A 170 11.96 -10.13 4.27
N ALA A 171 10.93 -9.35 4.57
CA ALA A 171 10.12 -8.66 3.58
C ALA A 171 10.21 -7.15 3.83
N SER A 172 10.56 -6.43 2.76
CA SER A 172 10.66 -4.98 2.75
C SER A 172 10.13 -4.45 1.42
N HIS A 173 9.46 -3.32 1.45
CA HIS A 173 8.97 -2.62 0.26
C HIS A 173 10.09 -1.89 -0.47
N TYR A 174 11.25 -1.69 0.17
CA TYR A 174 12.45 -1.09 -0.42
C TYR A 174 13.48 -2.12 -0.90
N ASP A 175 13.15 -3.42 -0.83
CA ASP A 175 14.00 -4.48 -1.38
C ASP A 175 13.37 -4.99 -2.70
N PRO A 176 13.96 -4.70 -3.87
CA PRO A 176 13.50 -5.23 -5.15
C PRO A 176 13.50 -6.76 -5.21
N TYR A 177 14.30 -7.42 -4.38
CA TYR A 177 14.33 -8.88 -4.26
C TYR A 177 13.43 -9.38 -3.14
N SER A 178 12.63 -8.55 -2.50
CA SER A 178 11.70 -8.94 -1.44
C SER A 178 10.75 -10.06 -1.89
N PRO A 179 10.35 -10.99 -1.00
CA PRO A 179 9.41 -12.06 -1.34
C PRO A 179 8.00 -11.56 -1.69
N ILE A 180 7.73 -10.26 -1.52
CA ILE A 180 6.48 -9.61 -1.94
C ILE A 180 6.37 -9.61 -3.48
N TYR A 181 7.50 -9.45 -4.18
CA TYR A 181 7.54 -9.17 -5.62
C TYR A 181 8.02 -10.36 -6.45
N SER A 182 7.52 -10.42 -7.68
CA SER A 182 8.02 -11.31 -8.73
C SER A 182 9.19 -10.69 -9.48
N ASP A 183 9.96 -11.52 -10.19
CA ASP A 183 11.15 -11.08 -10.94
C ASP A 183 10.85 -10.00 -11.98
N ARG A 184 9.62 -9.99 -12.52
CA ARG A 184 9.18 -9.02 -13.53
C ARG A 184 8.88 -7.63 -12.96
N GLU A 185 8.62 -7.54 -11.65
CA GLU A 185 8.26 -6.29 -10.98
C GLU A 185 9.50 -5.55 -10.44
N ARG A 186 10.64 -6.23 -10.29
CA ARG A 186 11.83 -5.72 -9.58
C ARG A 186 12.35 -4.39 -10.11
N LEU A 187 12.40 -4.22 -11.43
CA LEU A 187 12.88 -2.96 -12.04
C LEU A 187 12.04 -1.76 -11.59
N GLN A 188 10.73 -1.95 -11.43
CA GLN A 188 9.84 -0.88 -10.97
C GLN A 188 9.98 -0.61 -9.47
N ILE A 189 10.37 -1.61 -8.68
CA ILE A 189 10.74 -1.40 -7.27
C ILE A 189 11.97 -0.49 -7.21
N PHE A 190 13.02 -0.81 -7.97
CA PHE A 190 14.20 0.07 -8.08
C PHE A 190 13.85 1.50 -8.49
N ILE A 191 12.94 1.68 -9.47
CA ILE A 191 12.50 3.02 -9.90
C ILE A 191 11.79 3.76 -8.76
N SER A 192 11.00 3.06 -7.94
CA SER A 192 10.33 3.67 -6.77
C SER A 192 11.32 4.11 -5.71
N ASP A 193 12.32 3.28 -5.43
CA ASP A 193 13.36 3.58 -4.45
C ASP A 193 14.18 4.80 -4.89
N VAL A 194 14.53 4.88 -6.18
CA VAL A 194 15.17 6.07 -6.76
C VAL A 194 14.29 7.31 -6.58
N GLY A 195 12.98 7.20 -6.76
CA GLY A 195 12.03 8.30 -6.51
C GLY A 195 12.07 8.80 -5.07
N VAL A 196 12.03 7.90 -4.09
CA VAL A 196 12.11 8.24 -2.66
C VAL A 196 13.47 8.84 -2.29
N ILE A 197 14.57 8.30 -2.83
CA ILE A 197 15.92 8.83 -2.63
C ILE A 197 16.03 10.25 -3.23
N ALA A 198 15.49 10.46 -4.43
CA ALA A 198 15.51 11.76 -5.09
C ALA A 198 14.75 12.82 -4.28
N THR A 199 13.54 12.50 -3.80
CA THR A 199 12.79 13.40 -2.91
C THR A 199 13.58 13.66 -1.62
N SER A 200 14.13 12.63 -0.99
CA SER A 200 14.91 12.77 0.25
C SER A 200 16.13 13.68 0.05
N TYR A 201 16.80 13.60 -1.10
CA TYR A 201 17.92 14.47 -1.46
C TYR A 201 17.48 15.93 -1.66
N VAL A 202 16.33 16.16 -2.31
CA VAL A 202 15.74 17.50 -2.42
C VAL A 202 15.43 18.07 -1.04
N LEU A 203 14.79 17.29 -0.16
CA LEU A 203 14.47 17.70 1.20
C LEU A 203 15.73 18.00 2.02
N TYR A 204 16.81 17.24 1.84
CA TYR A 204 18.11 17.52 2.45
C TYR A 204 18.65 18.90 2.03
N HIS A 205 18.59 19.23 0.73
CA HIS A 205 19.00 20.55 0.23
C HIS A 205 18.11 21.69 0.76
N VAL A 206 16.81 21.43 0.91
CA VAL A 206 15.90 22.39 1.54
C VAL A 206 16.25 22.57 3.02
N ALA A 207 16.59 21.50 3.75
CA ALA A 207 16.98 21.57 5.15
C ALA A 207 18.25 22.40 5.37
N ILE A 208 19.28 22.24 4.52
CA ILE A 208 20.53 23.01 4.65
C ILE A 208 20.37 24.48 4.24
N THR A 209 19.34 24.83 3.46
CA THR A 209 19.11 26.20 2.97
C THR A 209 18.11 26.98 3.85
N GLN A 210 17.00 26.36 4.23
CA GLN A 210 15.92 26.99 5.02
C GLN A 210 15.99 26.66 6.51
N GLY A 211 16.76 25.64 6.89
CA GLY A 211 16.85 25.12 8.24
C GLY A 211 15.92 23.93 8.50
N LEU A 212 16.36 23.03 9.37
CA LEU A 212 15.61 21.80 9.69
C LEU A 212 14.24 22.09 10.32
N THR A 213 14.15 23.05 11.24
CA THR A 213 12.88 23.44 11.89
C THR A 213 11.86 23.89 10.85
N TRP A 214 12.27 24.70 9.87
CA TRP A 214 11.40 25.16 8.79
C TRP A 214 10.88 23.98 7.98
N LEU A 215 11.76 23.05 7.58
CA LEU A 215 11.38 21.86 6.83
C LEU A 215 10.40 20.97 7.62
N VAL A 216 10.67 20.76 8.91
CA VAL A 216 9.79 19.98 9.78
C VAL A 216 8.41 20.63 9.86
N CYS A 217 8.33 21.95 10.08
CA CYS A 217 7.04 22.63 10.17
C CYS A 217 6.29 22.67 8.83
N ILE A 218 6.96 22.87 7.70
CA ILE A 218 6.30 23.03 6.39
C ILE A 218 5.96 21.70 5.73
N TYR A 219 6.81 20.68 5.90
CA TYR A 219 6.70 19.40 5.22
C TYR A 219 6.58 18.22 6.20
N GLY A 220 7.43 18.16 7.23
CA GLY A 220 7.49 17.03 8.16
C GLY A 220 6.19 16.78 8.93
N VAL A 221 5.65 17.79 9.61
CA VAL A 221 4.39 17.65 10.39
C VAL A 221 3.19 17.38 9.48
N PRO A 222 2.98 18.09 8.35
CA PRO A 222 1.94 17.71 7.39
C PRO A 222 2.09 16.28 6.87
N LEU A 223 3.32 15.80 6.58
CA LEU A 223 3.56 14.43 6.16
C LEU A 223 3.17 13.43 7.25
N LEU A 224 3.44 13.71 8.52
CA LEU A 224 2.96 12.86 9.63
C LEU A 224 1.43 12.77 9.67
N ILE A 225 0.73 13.84 9.33
CA ILE A 225 -0.74 13.85 9.24
C ILE A 225 -1.22 13.02 8.03
N VAL A 226 -0.53 13.10 6.88
CA VAL A 226 -0.79 12.20 5.74
C VAL A 226 -0.66 10.75 6.19
N ASN A 227 0.46 10.40 6.83
CA ASN A 227 0.70 9.04 7.31
C ASN A 227 -0.39 8.57 8.27
N ALA A 228 -0.80 9.44 9.21
CA ALA A 228 -1.88 9.15 10.13
C ALA A 228 -3.19 8.86 9.41
N PHE A 229 -3.58 9.66 8.41
CA PHE A 229 -4.81 9.41 7.65
C PHE A 229 -4.73 8.18 6.75
N ILE A 230 -3.60 7.90 6.11
CA ILE A 230 -3.45 6.69 5.27
C ILE A 230 -3.53 5.41 6.12
N VAL A 231 -2.84 5.38 7.25
CA VAL A 231 -2.93 4.30 8.24
C VAL A 231 -4.37 4.20 8.75
N LEU A 232 -5.00 5.33 9.08
CA LEU A 232 -6.34 5.35 9.66
C LEU A 232 -7.42 4.88 8.69
N ILE A 233 -7.40 5.34 7.43
CA ILE A 233 -8.31 4.88 6.38
C ILE A 233 -8.14 3.36 6.23
N THR A 234 -6.91 2.90 6.01
CA THR A 234 -6.67 1.47 5.85
C THR A 234 -7.15 0.66 7.06
N PHE A 235 -6.77 1.08 8.28
CA PHE A 235 -7.15 0.42 9.51
C PHE A 235 -8.67 0.35 9.68
N LEU A 236 -9.37 1.48 9.57
CA LEU A 236 -10.80 1.56 9.85
C LEU A 236 -11.67 0.82 8.84
N HIS A 237 -11.22 0.65 7.61
CA HIS A 237 -11.98 -0.03 6.57
C HIS A 237 -11.68 -1.54 6.52
N HIS A 238 -10.57 -2.00 7.11
CA HIS A 238 -10.17 -3.41 7.15
C HIS A 238 -10.19 -4.03 8.55
N THR A 239 -10.37 -3.22 9.60
CA THR A 239 -10.44 -3.68 10.99
C THR A 239 -11.72 -3.15 11.64
N HIS A 240 -12.68 -4.05 11.85
CA HIS A 240 -13.94 -3.73 12.49
C HIS A 240 -14.58 -5.01 13.07
N PRO A 241 -15.34 -4.94 14.18
CA PRO A 241 -15.93 -6.13 14.80
C PRO A 241 -16.90 -6.91 13.90
N SER A 242 -17.51 -6.26 12.91
CA SER A 242 -18.41 -6.92 11.95
C SER A 242 -17.70 -7.54 10.74
N LEU A 243 -16.41 -7.29 10.56
CA LEU A 243 -15.67 -7.77 9.39
C LEU A 243 -15.05 -9.14 9.67
N PRO A 244 -15.44 -10.18 8.92
CA PRO A 244 -14.82 -11.48 9.04
C PRO A 244 -13.45 -11.50 8.35
N HIS A 245 -12.59 -12.38 8.86
CA HIS A 245 -11.41 -12.87 8.19
C HIS A 245 -11.60 -14.35 7.89
N TYR A 246 -10.95 -14.83 6.84
CA TYR A 246 -11.15 -16.18 6.35
C TYR A 246 -9.82 -16.92 6.24
N ASP A 247 -9.83 -18.20 6.60
CA ASP A 247 -8.76 -19.11 6.20
C ASP A 247 -8.89 -19.49 4.72
N SER A 248 -7.87 -20.21 4.22
CA SER A 248 -7.83 -20.70 2.85
C SER A 248 -8.98 -21.64 2.44
N TYR A 249 -9.74 -22.21 3.38
CA TYR A 249 -10.87 -23.10 3.07
C TYR A 249 -12.16 -22.32 2.82
N GLU A 250 -12.42 -21.28 3.62
CA GLU A 250 -13.63 -20.46 3.50
C GLU A 250 -13.47 -19.25 2.57
N TRP A 251 -12.23 -18.81 2.33
CA TRP A 251 -11.94 -17.63 1.53
C TRP A 251 -12.26 -17.83 0.04
N ASN A 252 -12.93 -16.83 -0.54
CA ASN A 252 -12.98 -16.62 -1.98
C ASN A 252 -12.91 -15.12 -2.26
N TRP A 253 -12.63 -14.76 -3.51
CA TRP A 253 -12.42 -13.36 -3.89
C TRP A 253 -13.59 -12.44 -3.50
N LEU A 254 -14.84 -12.88 -3.71
CA LEU A 254 -16.02 -12.04 -3.44
C LEU A 254 -16.23 -11.82 -1.93
N LYS A 255 -16.14 -12.88 -1.12
CA LYS A 255 -16.20 -12.78 0.35
C LYS A 255 -15.11 -11.83 0.86
N GLY A 256 -13.88 -11.96 0.34
CA GLY A 256 -12.76 -11.11 0.70
C GLY A 256 -12.97 -9.64 0.32
N ALA A 257 -13.40 -9.38 -0.92
CA ALA A 257 -13.67 -8.02 -1.41
C ALA A 257 -14.81 -7.31 -0.64
N LEU A 258 -15.76 -8.07 -0.10
CA LEU A 258 -16.84 -7.55 0.76
C LEU A 258 -16.45 -7.44 2.24
N ALA A 259 -15.29 -7.97 2.66
CA ALA A 259 -14.77 -7.85 4.02
C ALA A 259 -14.16 -6.46 4.27
N THR A 260 -14.98 -5.43 4.06
CA THR A 260 -14.61 -4.04 4.27
C THR A 260 -15.85 -3.20 4.60
N VAL A 261 -15.66 -2.01 5.20
CA VAL A 261 -16.74 -1.16 5.71
C VAL A 261 -16.60 0.27 5.20
N ASP A 262 -17.65 0.83 4.61
CA ASP A 262 -17.71 2.25 4.24
C ASP A 262 -17.93 3.12 5.48
N ARG A 263 -17.37 4.34 5.46
CA ARG A 263 -17.45 5.29 6.57
C ARG A 263 -17.62 6.72 6.09
N ASP A 264 -18.29 7.52 6.91
CA ASP A 264 -18.46 8.95 6.66
C ASP A 264 -17.47 9.78 7.50
N TYR A 265 -16.56 10.48 6.83
CA TYR A 265 -15.59 11.41 7.44
C TYR A 265 -16.06 12.87 7.31
N GLY A 266 -17.31 13.11 6.91
CA GLY A 266 -17.92 14.41 6.73
C GLY A 266 -17.26 15.19 5.60
N VAL A 267 -16.82 16.42 5.88
CA VAL A 267 -16.19 17.29 4.87
C VAL A 267 -14.94 16.65 4.24
N LEU A 268 -14.25 15.79 4.99
CA LEU A 268 -13.05 15.10 4.52
C LEU A 268 -13.34 14.11 3.39
N ASN A 269 -14.58 13.62 3.22
CA ASN A 269 -14.90 12.74 2.09
C ASN A 269 -14.56 13.42 0.76
N ASN A 270 -14.89 14.71 0.61
CA ASN A 270 -14.56 15.46 -0.60
C ASN A 270 -13.05 15.65 -0.77
N ILE A 271 -12.34 15.94 0.33
CA ILE A 271 -10.88 16.17 0.32
C ILE A 271 -10.14 14.86 0.01
N PHE A 272 -10.65 13.72 0.47
CA PHE A 272 -10.08 12.40 0.27
C PHE A 272 -10.69 11.65 -0.91
N HIS A 273 -11.34 12.38 -1.83
CA HIS A 273 -11.87 11.83 -3.08
C HIS A 273 -12.86 10.66 -2.88
N HIS A 274 -13.67 10.73 -1.84
CA HIS A 274 -14.67 9.74 -1.45
C HIS A 274 -14.13 8.33 -1.19
N ILE A 275 -12.82 8.17 -0.94
CA ILE A 275 -12.25 6.84 -0.71
C ILE A 275 -12.88 6.14 0.51
N ALA A 276 -13.25 6.89 1.54
CA ALA A 276 -13.80 6.33 2.77
C ALA A 276 -15.28 5.90 2.65
N ASP A 277 -16.09 6.67 1.93
CA ASP A 277 -17.53 6.43 1.76
C ASP A 277 -17.86 5.65 0.47
N THR A 278 -16.85 5.14 -0.24
CA THR A 278 -16.99 4.27 -1.41
C THR A 278 -16.04 3.07 -1.42
N HIS A 279 -15.41 2.78 -0.27
CA HIS A 279 -14.36 1.78 -0.12
C HIS A 279 -14.82 0.36 -0.48
N VAL A 280 -16.07 -0.01 -0.19
CA VAL A 280 -16.68 -1.30 -0.58
C VAL A 280 -16.67 -1.46 -2.11
N VAL A 281 -17.15 -0.45 -2.84
CA VAL A 281 -17.13 -0.46 -4.30
C VAL A 281 -15.70 -0.42 -4.83
N HIS A 282 -14.83 0.34 -4.19
CA HIS A 282 -13.41 0.38 -4.52
C HIS A 282 -12.76 -1.01 -4.38
N HIS A 283 -13.13 -1.84 -3.40
CA HIS A 283 -12.63 -3.23 -3.29
C HIS A 283 -13.19 -4.16 -4.37
N LEU A 284 -14.48 -4.04 -4.68
CA LEU A 284 -15.13 -4.85 -5.72
C LEU A 284 -14.63 -4.48 -7.12
N PHE A 285 -14.46 -3.18 -7.37
CA PHE A 285 -14.20 -2.59 -8.68
C PHE A 285 -13.14 -1.49 -8.61
N PRO A 286 -11.88 -1.79 -8.23
CA PRO A 286 -10.83 -0.79 -8.06
C PRO A 286 -10.45 -0.05 -9.36
N ALA A 287 -10.90 -0.54 -10.52
CA ALA A 287 -10.71 0.12 -11.80
C ALA A 287 -11.72 1.25 -12.08
N ILE A 288 -12.76 1.41 -11.24
CA ILE A 288 -13.66 2.57 -11.30
C ILE A 288 -12.91 3.75 -10.67
N PRO A 289 -12.74 4.86 -11.40
CA PRO A 289 -12.07 6.03 -10.85
C PRO A 289 -12.90 6.68 -9.73
N HIS A 290 -12.21 7.28 -8.76
CA HIS A 290 -12.83 8.00 -7.64
C HIS A 290 -13.93 8.99 -8.05
N TYR A 291 -13.81 9.68 -9.18
CA TYR A 291 -14.81 10.65 -9.67
C TYR A 291 -16.13 10.01 -10.17
N HIS A 292 -16.19 8.68 -10.31
CA HIS A 292 -17.41 7.90 -10.54
C HIS A 292 -17.74 6.94 -9.38
N ALA A 293 -16.90 6.86 -8.34
CA ALA A 293 -17.08 5.89 -7.27
C ALA A 293 -18.40 6.11 -6.50
N THR A 294 -18.80 7.36 -6.27
CA THR A 294 -20.06 7.67 -5.55
C THR A 294 -21.30 7.27 -6.36
N GLU A 295 -21.27 7.45 -7.68
CA GLU A 295 -22.31 6.99 -8.61
C GLU A 295 -22.42 5.46 -8.59
N ALA A 296 -21.27 4.77 -8.71
CA ALA A 296 -21.20 3.32 -8.64
C ALA A 296 -21.69 2.77 -7.30
N THR A 297 -21.32 3.37 -6.17
CA THR A 297 -21.80 2.99 -4.83
C THR A 297 -23.31 3.08 -4.72
N LYS A 298 -23.94 4.15 -5.24
CA LYS A 298 -25.40 4.28 -5.24
C LYS A 298 -26.09 3.18 -6.04
N ALA A 299 -25.49 2.76 -7.16
CA ALA A 299 -26.02 1.69 -8.01
C ALA A 299 -25.82 0.28 -7.42
N VAL A 300 -24.67 0.03 -6.78
CA VAL A 300 -24.28 -1.29 -6.26
C VAL A 300 -24.91 -1.58 -4.88
N LYS A 301 -25.07 -0.56 -4.04
CA LYS A 301 -25.55 -0.72 -2.66
C LYS A 301 -26.90 -1.45 -2.53
N PRO A 302 -27.94 -1.18 -3.34
CA PRO A 302 -29.21 -1.92 -3.27
C PRO A 302 -29.06 -3.41 -3.62
N LEU A 303 -28.09 -3.76 -4.46
CA LEU A 303 -27.85 -5.14 -4.91
C LEU A 303 -27.09 -5.95 -3.86
N LEU A 304 -26.17 -5.30 -3.15
CA LEU A 304 -25.44 -5.93 -2.05
C LEU A 304 -26.35 -6.19 -0.84
N GLY A 305 -27.37 -5.36 -0.62
CA GLY A 305 -28.32 -5.56 0.48
C GLY A 305 -27.62 -5.67 1.83
N GLU A 306 -27.82 -6.80 2.52
CA GLU A 306 -27.21 -7.07 3.83
C GLU A 306 -25.67 -7.23 3.79
N PHE A 307 -25.09 -7.47 2.61
CA PHE A 307 -23.64 -7.59 2.43
C PHE A 307 -22.92 -6.25 2.38
N TYR A 308 -23.64 -5.15 2.19
CA TYR A 308 -23.04 -3.83 2.22
C TYR A 308 -22.86 -3.36 3.67
N GLN A 309 -21.60 -3.16 4.07
CA GLN A 309 -21.26 -2.70 5.40
C GLN A 309 -21.00 -1.20 5.43
N PHE A 310 -21.63 -0.50 6.37
CA PHE A 310 -21.42 0.92 6.62
C PHE A 310 -21.44 1.21 8.13
N ASP A 311 -20.49 2.02 8.60
CA ASP A 311 -20.44 2.50 9.97
C ASP A 311 -20.43 4.05 10.00
N GLY A 312 -21.55 4.63 10.42
CA GLY A 312 -21.73 6.07 10.57
C GLY A 312 -21.15 6.66 11.86
N THR A 313 -20.45 5.87 12.68
CA THR A 313 -19.76 6.37 13.87
C THR A 313 -18.67 7.35 13.44
N PRO A 314 -18.58 8.56 14.05
CA PRO A 314 -17.53 9.52 13.73
C PRO A 314 -16.15 8.87 13.78
N PHE A 315 -15.33 9.09 12.73
CA PHE A 315 -14.12 8.31 12.49
C PHE A 315 -13.16 8.25 13.70
N TYR A 316 -13.05 9.32 14.49
CA TYR A 316 -12.19 9.35 15.69
C TYR A 316 -12.73 8.50 16.86
N LYS A 317 -14.06 8.36 16.98
CA LYS A 317 -14.70 7.44 17.94
C LYS A 317 -14.55 6.00 17.47
N ALA A 318 -14.75 5.75 16.17
CA ALA A 318 -14.52 4.45 15.57
C ALA A 318 -13.06 4.00 15.71
N MET A 319 -12.11 4.92 15.47
CA MET A 319 -10.67 4.68 15.67
C MET A 319 -10.39 4.16 17.07
N TRP A 320 -10.90 4.85 18.10
CA TRP A 320 -10.70 4.41 19.47
C TRP A 320 -11.40 3.09 19.79
N ARG A 321 -12.64 2.90 19.32
CA ARG A 321 -13.40 1.65 19.50
C ARG A 321 -12.65 0.47 18.88
N ASP A 322 -12.34 0.56 17.59
CA ASP A 322 -11.77 -0.53 16.81
C ASP A 322 -10.34 -0.83 17.27
N PHE A 323 -9.54 0.18 17.58
CA PHE A 323 -8.21 -0.03 18.16
C PHE A 323 -8.27 -0.75 19.52
N LYS A 324 -9.26 -0.43 20.36
CA LYS A 324 -9.46 -1.06 21.66
C LYS A 324 -10.03 -2.48 21.53
N GLU A 325 -10.91 -2.72 20.57
CA GLU A 325 -11.75 -3.92 20.49
C GLU A 325 -11.25 -4.96 19.50
N CYS A 326 -10.53 -4.56 18.45
CA CYS A 326 -10.11 -5.43 17.35
C CYS A 326 -8.61 -5.78 17.45
N ILE A 327 -8.23 -6.55 18.46
CA ILE A 327 -6.81 -6.82 18.78
C ILE A 327 -6.29 -8.09 18.10
N TYR A 328 -7.14 -9.11 18.03
CA TYR A 328 -6.79 -10.43 17.53
C TYR A 328 -8.00 -11.07 16.87
N VAL A 329 -7.74 -12.11 16.08
CA VAL A 329 -8.79 -12.97 15.54
C VAL A 329 -8.94 -14.26 16.35
N GLU A 330 -10.19 -14.70 16.47
CA GLU A 330 -10.58 -16.02 16.99
C GLU A 330 -11.62 -16.65 16.06
N THR A 331 -11.68 -17.99 16.07
CA THR A 331 -12.73 -18.72 15.36
C THR A 331 -14.09 -18.25 15.87
N ASP A 332 -15.02 -17.98 14.96
CA ASP A 332 -16.39 -17.63 15.33
C ASP A 332 -17.09 -18.86 15.93
N GLU A 333 -17.10 -18.94 17.27
CA GLU A 333 -17.66 -20.05 18.06
C GLU A 333 -19.16 -20.28 17.80
N GLY A 334 -19.85 -19.30 17.20
CA GLY A 334 -21.27 -19.40 16.81
C GLY A 334 -21.51 -19.85 15.37
N SER A 335 -20.47 -19.94 14.54
CA SER A 335 -20.61 -20.27 13.11
C SER A 335 -20.44 -21.77 12.86
N GLN A 336 -21.23 -22.33 11.93
CA GLN A 336 -21.02 -23.70 11.44
C GLN A 336 -19.75 -23.84 10.57
N HIS A 337 -19.08 -22.72 10.27
CA HIS A 337 -17.95 -22.61 9.35
C HIS A 337 -16.64 -22.39 10.10
N LYS A 338 -15.88 -23.46 10.33
CA LYS A 338 -14.62 -23.44 11.11
C LYS A 338 -13.53 -22.50 10.57
N GLY A 339 -13.65 -22.01 9.33
CA GLY A 339 -12.69 -21.13 8.68
C GLY A 339 -13.03 -19.64 8.73
N VAL A 340 -14.07 -19.23 9.49
CA VAL A 340 -14.44 -17.82 9.67
C VAL A 340 -13.94 -17.31 11.02
N PHE A 341 -13.30 -16.15 10.99
CA PHE A 341 -12.67 -15.52 12.13
C PHE A 341 -13.20 -14.10 12.35
N CYS A 342 -13.50 -13.76 13.58
CA CYS A 342 -13.95 -12.42 13.96
C CYS A 342 -12.86 -11.71 14.76
N VAL A 343 -12.71 -10.40 14.54
CA VAL A 343 -11.76 -9.61 15.33
C VAL A 343 -12.38 -9.23 16.66
N GLY A 344 -11.70 -9.51 17.77
CA GLY A 344 -12.25 -9.30 19.12
C GLY A 344 -11.19 -9.07 20.20
N SER A 345 -11.67 -8.58 21.36
CA SER A 345 -10.86 -8.32 22.56
C SER A 345 -11.31 -9.15 23.77
N GLY A 346 -12.15 -10.17 23.56
CA GLY A 346 -12.65 -11.05 24.62
C GLY A 346 -13.78 -10.46 25.47
N ARG A 347 -14.30 -9.26 25.12
CA ARG A 347 -15.44 -8.61 25.80
C ARG A 347 -16.67 -8.36 24.92
N VAL A 348 -16.60 -8.65 23.61
CA VAL A 348 -17.70 -8.40 22.68
C VAL A 348 -18.11 -9.73 22.05
N SER A 349 -18.84 -10.52 22.83
CA SER A 349 -19.75 -11.53 22.30
C SER A 349 -21.03 -10.77 21.94
N GLY A 350 -21.36 -10.61 20.65
CA GLY A 350 -22.61 -9.95 20.28
C GLY A 350 -22.74 -9.38 18.87
N TYR A 351 -21.68 -9.25 18.10
CA TYR A 351 -21.79 -8.96 16.66
C TYR A 351 -21.61 -10.26 15.88
N PRO A 352 -22.70 -10.97 15.50
CA PRO A 352 -22.55 -12.07 14.57
C PRO A 352 -21.94 -11.53 13.28
N ALA A 353 -20.93 -12.22 12.74
CA ALA A 353 -20.48 -11.97 11.37
C ALA A 353 -21.64 -12.29 10.42
N LYS A 354 -22.48 -11.30 10.13
CA LYS A 354 -23.57 -11.42 9.17
C LYS A 354 -23.00 -11.30 7.76
N ILE A 355 -22.25 -12.31 7.33
CA ILE A 355 -22.05 -12.58 5.91
C ILE A 355 -22.47 -14.03 5.71
N SER A 356 -23.75 -14.25 5.44
CA SER A 356 -24.25 -15.52 4.90
C SER A 356 -23.59 -15.78 3.53
N ALA A 357 -23.49 -17.03 3.10
CA ALA A 357 -22.83 -17.34 1.83
C ALA A 357 -23.41 -16.50 0.66
N PRO A 358 -22.58 -15.87 -0.20
CA PRO A 358 -23.09 -15.15 -1.35
C PRO A 358 -23.81 -16.12 -2.32
N PRO A 359 -24.77 -15.63 -3.13
CA PRO A 359 -25.43 -16.46 -4.14
C PRO A 359 -24.41 -17.02 -5.15
N PRO A 360 -24.72 -18.15 -5.81
CA PRO A 360 -23.78 -18.84 -6.70
C PRO A 360 -23.25 -17.94 -7.83
N HIS A 361 -22.03 -18.26 -8.29
CA HIS A 361 -21.23 -17.53 -9.28
C HIS A 361 -21.99 -17.05 -10.54
N SER A 362 -23.12 -17.67 -10.92
CA SER A 362 -23.92 -17.29 -12.08
C SER A 362 -24.46 -15.85 -11.99
N TRP A 363 -24.82 -15.37 -10.79
CA TRP A 363 -25.41 -14.04 -10.63
C TRP A 363 -24.46 -12.89 -10.98
N LEU A 364 -23.16 -13.07 -10.71
CA LEU A 364 -22.13 -12.04 -10.98
C LEU A 364 -21.84 -11.92 -12.48
N VAL A 365 -21.91 -13.03 -13.21
CA VAL A 365 -21.81 -13.07 -14.67
C VAL A 365 -23.05 -12.44 -15.30
N ASP A 366 -24.23 -12.71 -14.76
CA ASP A 366 -25.51 -12.15 -15.21
C ASP A 366 -25.64 -10.65 -14.90
N PHE A 367 -25.06 -10.15 -13.80
CA PHE A 367 -25.02 -8.72 -13.47
C PHE A 367 -24.10 -7.93 -14.43
N VAL A 368 -22.92 -8.47 -14.76
CA VAL A 368 -22.05 -7.91 -15.80
C VAL A 368 -22.75 -7.94 -17.17
N GLY A 369 -23.66 -8.90 -17.39
CA GLY A 369 -24.44 -9.02 -18.62
C GLY A 369 -25.67 -8.12 -18.72
N SER A 370 -26.42 -7.93 -17.63
CA SER A 370 -27.83 -7.47 -17.69
C SER A 370 -28.06 -6.04 -17.17
N SER A 371 -27.38 -5.62 -16.10
CA SER A 371 -27.52 -4.24 -15.57
C SER A 371 -26.61 -3.23 -16.26
N MET A 372 -25.59 -3.73 -16.95
CA MET A 372 -24.61 -2.99 -17.74
C MET A 372 -25.21 -2.47 -19.08
N ALA A 373 -26.35 -2.98 -19.52
CA ALA A 373 -27.02 -2.51 -20.75
C ALA A 373 -27.86 -1.23 -20.56
N ASN A 374 -28.21 -0.86 -19.32
CA ASN A 374 -29.09 0.29 -19.02
C ASN A 374 -28.36 1.56 -18.56
N ILE A 375 -27.03 1.54 -18.50
CA ILE A 375 -26.21 2.70 -18.16
C ILE A 375 -25.56 3.19 -19.46
N GLY A 376 -25.95 4.39 -19.92
CA GLY A 376 -25.39 5.04 -21.09
C GLY A 376 -23.90 5.32 -20.91
N GLY A 377 -23.05 4.35 -21.27
CA GLY A 377 -21.61 4.39 -21.10
C GLY A 377 -20.92 3.36 -21.99
N THR A 378 -21.18 3.40 -23.30
CA THR A 378 -20.77 2.40 -24.32
C THR A 378 -19.27 2.07 -24.34
N PHE A 379 -18.39 2.88 -23.73
CA PHE A 379 -16.94 2.64 -23.65
C PHE A 379 -16.44 1.93 -22.38
N ILE A 380 -17.07 2.14 -21.22
CA ILE A 380 -16.68 1.49 -19.94
C ILE A 380 -17.07 0.01 -19.96
N LEU A 381 -18.22 -0.28 -20.58
CA LEU A 381 -18.85 -1.60 -20.70
C LEU A 381 -17.99 -2.62 -21.45
N LEU A 382 -17.33 -2.19 -22.52
CA LEU A 382 -16.50 -3.07 -23.35
C LEU A 382 -15.20 -3.48 -22.63
N ARG A 383 -14.63 -2.58 -21.80
CA ARG A 383 -13.39 -2.85 -21.04
C ARG A 383 -13.61 -3.77 -19.83
N MET A 384 -14.73 -3.65 -19.13
CA MET A 384 -15.07 -4.58 -18.03
C MET A 384 -15.23 -6.00 -18.58
N ARG A 385 -15.95 -6.18 -19.69
CA ARG A 385 -16.15 -7.51 -20.32
C ARG A 385 -14.84 -8.16 -20.79
N LEU A 386 -13.90 -7.40 -21.34
CA LEU A 386 -12.62 -7.90 -21.86
C LEU A 386 -11.57 -8.19 -20.76
N ARG A 387 -11.53 -7.42 -19.66
CA ARG A 387 -10.59 -7.67 -18.55
C ARG A 387 -11.09 -8.76 -17.58
N PHE A 388 -12.39 -8.82 -17.29
CA PHE A 388 -12.95 -9.85 -16.40
C PHE A 388 -13.01 -11.24 -17.04
N GLY A 389 -13.30 -11.34 -18.34
CA GLY A 389 -13.28 -12.62 -19.06
C GLY A 389 -11.90 -13.31 -19.06
N LYS A 390 -10.81 -12.54 -19.04
CA LYS A 390 -9.44 -13.08 -18.91
C LYS A 390 -9.11 -13.55 -17.49
N LYS A 391 -9.68 -12.93 -16.45
CA LYS A 391 -9.41 -13.27 -15.05
C LYS A 391 -10.11 -14.57 -14.64
N MET A 392 -11.36 -14.78 -15.07
CA MET A 392 -12.07 -16.04 -14.82
C MET A 392 -11.45 -17.26 -15.54
N ASN A 393 -10.89 -17.07 -16.75
CA ASN A 393 -10.23 -18.17 -17.47
C ASN A 393 -8.83 -18.54 -16.93
N GLN A 394 -8.20 -17.68 -16.11
CA GLN A 394 -6.95 -18.02 -15.43
C GLN A 394 -7.17 -18.82 -14.14
N GLU A 395 -8.37 -18.75 -13.54
CA GLU A 395 -8.73 -19.50 -12.33
C GLU A 395 -9.25 -20.92 -12.63
N SER A 396 -9.58 -21.23 -13.89
CA SER A 396 -10.04 -22.57 -14.30
C SER A 396 -8.92 -23.52 -14.72
N SER A 397 -7.64 -23.11 -14.61
CA SER A 397 -6.49 -24.00 -14.88
C SER A 397 -5.90 -24.52 -13.56
N PRO A 398 -5.85 -25.84 -13.32
CA PRO A 398 -5.19 -26.38 -12.15
C PRO A 398 -3.68 -26.17 -12.28
N HIS A 399 -3.11 -25.24 -11.49
CA HIS A 399 -1.66 -25.19 -11.30
C HIS A 399 -1.21 -26.33 -10.36
N PRO A 400 0.00 -26.90 -10.57
CA PRO A 400 0.37 -28.18 -9.97
C PRO A 400 0.46 -28.08 -8.45
N GLN A 401 -0.26 -28.97 -7.76
CA GLN A 401 -0.12 -29.18 -6.33
C GLN A 401 1.33 -29.56 -6.01
N GLN A 402 2.02 -28.74 -5.22
CA GLN A 402 3.21 -29.20 -4.52
C GLN A 402 2.75 -30.18 -3.44
N ASN A 403 3.17 -31.45 -3.58
CA ASN A 403 2.85 -32.51 -2.63
C ASN A 403 3.35 -32.13 -1.21
N PRO A 404 2.53 -32.30 -0.17
CA PRO A 404 2.99 -32.17 1.21
C PRO A 404 3.93 -33.33 1.58
N PRO A 405 4.90 -33.14 2.49
CA PRO A 405 5.79 -34.20 2.92
C PRO A 405 5.01 -35.30 3.65
N ARG A 406 5.29 -36.56 3.30
CA ARG A 406 4.71 -37.76 3.91
C ARG A 406 4.97 -37.75 5.43
N ARG A 407 3.89 -37.76 6.22
CA ARG A 407 3.89 -38.21 7.61
C ARG A 407 4.13 -39.71 7.63
N ASN A 408 5.26 -40.14 8.19
CA ASN A 408 5.44 -41.53 8.61
C ASN A 408 4.74 -41.70 9.96
N ASN A 409 3.85 -42.69 10.02
CA ASN A 409 3.19 -43.15 11.23
C ASN A 409 4.19 -43.95 12.09
N GLU A 410 4.32 -43.60 13.37
CA GLU A 410 4.84 -44.50 14.41
C GLU A 410 3.68 -44.95 15.32
N PRO A 411 3.62 -46.23 15.73
CA PRO A 411 2.75 -46.69 16.82
C PRO A 411 3.49 -46.70 18.18
N PRO A 412 2.77 -46.82 19.32
CA PRO A 412 3.28 -46.41 20.62
C PRO A 412 3.86 -47.55 21.50
N SER A 413 4.61 -47.11 22.52
CA SER A 413 4.70 -47.63 23.91
C SER A 413 6.00 -48.32 24.41
N SER A 414 6.49 -47.71 25.52
CA SER A 414 7.07 -48.27 26.77
C SER A 414 8.34 -49.14 26.82
N SER A 415 9.36 -48.54 27.45
CA SER A 415 10.26 -49.05 28.51
C SER A 415 10.87 -50.46 28.45
N SER A 416 12.20 -50.54 28.31
CA SER A 416 13.18 -51.04 29.32
C SER A 416 14.50 -51.51 28.65
N MET A 417 15.64 -51.07 29.18
CA MET A 417 17.01 -51.62 28.96
C MET A 417 17.23 -52.89 29.81
N PRO A 418 18.35 -53.66 29.74
CA PRO A 418 19.67 -53.47 29.07
C PRO A 418 20.11 -54.72 28.21
N THR A 419 21.25 -54.83 27.50
CA THR A 419 22.63 -55.05 28.00
C THR A 419 23.63 -55.22 26.81
N LEU A 420 24.89 -54.77 27.04
CA LEU A 420 26.22 -54.99 26.40
C LEU A 420 26.42 -56.09 25.31
N VAL A 421 27.26 -55.82 24.29
CA VAL A 421 28.67 -56.30 24.15
C VAL A 421 29.35 -55.74 22.87
N ASP A 422 30.64 -55.48 23.08
CA ASP A 422 31.79 -54.96 22.31
C ASP A 422 32.17 -55.64 20.96
N THR A 423 32.76 -54.86 20.03
CA THR A 423 34.12 -55.05 19.44
C THR A 423 34.33 -54.32 18.08
N SER A 424 35.41 -53.52 18.00
CA SER A 424 36.04 -52.95 16.77
C SER A 424 37.12 -53.94 16.22
N PRO A 425 37.97 -53.69 15.17
CA PRO A 425 38.23 -52.49 14.33
C PRO A 425 38.54 -52.69 12.79
N LEU A 426 38.66 -51.55 12.08
CA LEU A 426 39.35 -51.11 10.81
C LEU A 426 40.51 -51.93 10.16
N PRO A 427 41.18 -51.58 8.99
CA PRO A 427 40.96 -50.64 7.84
C PRO A 427 41.39 -51.22 6.42
N PRO A 428 42.14 -50.55 5.49
CA PRO A 428 41.72 -49.69 4.34
C PRO A 428 42.32 -50.08 2.95
N SER A 429 41.98 -49.35 1.87
CA SER A 429 42.78 -49.07 0.62
C SER A 429 41.86 -48.65 -0.53
N THR A 430 42.19 -47.95 -1.63
CA THR A 430 43.18 -46.94 -2.07
C THR A 430 42.64 -46.45 -3.44
N GLN A 431 43.06 -45.26 -3.88
CA GLN A 431 42.81 -44.58 -5.17
C GLN A 431 42.96 -45.45 -6.45
N VAL A 432 42.39 -45.00 -7.59
CA VAL A 432 43.13 -44.58 -8.81
C VAL A 432 42.19 -44.14 -9.97
N VAL A 433 42.72 -43.16 -10.71
CA VAL A 433 42.32 -42.41 -11.91
C VAL A 433 42.07 -43.26 -13.18
N GLY A 434 41.27 -42.75 -14.12
CA GLY A 434 41.35 -43.15 -15.54
C GLY A 434 40.23 -42.64 -16.46
N GLU A 435 40.49 -41.57 -17.21
CA GLU A 435 39.79 -41.17 -18.44
C GLU A 435 40.13 -42.12 -19.62
N PRO A 436 39.31 -42.19 -20.70
CA PRO A 436 39.70 -41.44 -21.92
C PRO A 436 38.55 -40.87 -22.80
N SER A 437 38.95 -39.88 -23.60
CA SER A 437 38.38 -39.21 -24.80
C SER A 437 37.78 -40.12 -25.91
N GLN A 438 36.98 -39.72 -26.93
CA GLN A 438 36.99 -38.55 -27.86
C GLN A 438 35.63 -38.33 -28.60
N SER A 439 35.58 -37.21 -29.37
CA SER A 439 34.78 -36.87 -30.59
C SER A 439 33.47 -36.09 -30.35
N GLU A 440 33.07 -35.05 -31.09
CA GLU A 440 33.49 -34.40 -32.34
C GLU A 440 32.95 -32.93 -32.35
N GLY A 441 33.46 -32.04 -33.22
CA GLY A 441 33.22 -30.58 -33.21
C GLY A 441 31.94 -30.07 -33.93
N PRO A 442 31.95 -28.87 -34.56
CA PRO A 442 31.30 -27.67 -34.03
C PRO A 442 30.25 -27.04 -34.98
N THR A 443 29.40 -26.12 -34.49
CA THR A 443 28.75 -25.11 -35.36
C THR A 443 28.42 -23.80 -34.63
N ILE A 444 29.00 -22.71 -35.13
CA ILE A 444 28.64 -21.31 -34.85
C ILE A 444 27.57 -20.89 -35.85
N MET A 445 26.50 -20.21 -35.41
CA MET A 445 25.64 -19.42 -36.30
C MET A 445 25.30 -18.06 -35.67
N THR A 446 25.73 -17.03 -36.38
CA THR A 446 25.31 -15.62 -36.34
C THR A 446 24.01 -15.38 -37.10
N ALA A 447 23.19 -14.41 -36.66
CA ALA A 447 22.31 -13.47 -37.41
C ALA A 447 21.01 -13.20 -36.62
N SER A 448 20.71 -11.99 -36.14
CA SER A 448 20.30 -10.74 -36.83
C SER A 448 18.77 -10.57 -36.88
N PHE A 449 18.31 -9.46 -36.28
CA PHE A 449 17.17 -8.58 -36.59
C PHE A 449 15.86 -9.14 -37.20
N ILE A 450 14.72 -8.67 -36.67
CA ILE A 450 13.78 -7.78 -37.39
C ILE A 450 12.74 -7.18 -36.42
N ARG A 451 12.46 -5.89 -36.63
CA ARG A 451 11.40 -5.07 -36.04
C ARG A 451 10.01 -5.57 -36.45
N HIS A 452 9.06 -5.58 -35.52
CA HIS A 452 7.83 -4.78 -35.63
C HIS A 452 7.10 -4.66 -34.29
#